data_AF-A0A7L2DGR7-F1
#
_entry.id   AF-A0A7L2DGR7-F1
#
_cell.length_a   1.000
_cell.length_b   1.000
_cell.length_c   1.000
_cell.angle_alpha   90.00
_cell.angle_beta   90.00
_cell.angle_gamma   90.00
#
_symmetry.space_group_name_H-M   'P 1'
#
loop_
_entity.id
_entity.type
_entity.pdbx_description
1 polymer ?
#
loop_
_entity_poly.entity_id
_entity_poly.type
_entity_poly.pdbx_seq_one_letter_code
_entity_poly.pdbx_strand_id
1 'polypeptide(L)'
;QPSAPRNSQPPPKQPPPSRNSQPAPKPTGKAQQQLEFLELRRRQLAQAALRAKRRNDLEGAKLLLRRAKGIEGLIGAARGGLPVDIAQVPEVPLDGAEFELGPGQGRPLPPEAAKAFLQLAGALRKQHQMCLTYSRQFAQLGNISE
;
A
#
# COMPACT_ATOMS: atom_id res chain seq x y z
N GLN A 1 25.74 68.05 57.25
CA GLN A 1 25.44 66.60 57.14
C GLN A 1 24.86 66.13 58.47
N PRO A 2 24.13 65.01 58.58
CA PRO A 2 23.60 64.07 57.56
C PRO A 2 22.08 63.79 57.80
N SER A 3 21.31 62.90 57.17
CA SER A 3 21.29 62.15 55.91
C SER A 3 19.91 61.47 55.86
N ALA A 4 19.29 61.39 54.68
CA ALA A 4 18.08 60.61 54.44
C ALA A 4 18.37 59.08 54.43
N PRO A 5 17.37 58.22 54.70
CA PRO A 5 17.33 56.86 54.21
C PRO A 5 16.24 56.65 53.15
N ARG A 6 16.42 55.54 52.44
CA ARG A 6 16.00 55.24 51.07
C ARG A 6 14.79 54.30 51.05
N ASN A 7 13.87 54.57 50.13
CA ASN A 7 12.93 53.71 49.40
C ASN A 7 13.00 52.18 49.65
N SER A 8 11.84 51.51 49.79
CA SER A 8 11.65 50.07 49.48
C SER A 8 10.15 49.72 49.34
N GLN A 9 9.51 50.06 48.21
CA GLN A 9 8.29 49.37 47.76
C GLN A 9 8.68 48.16 46.88
N PRO A 10 8.06 46.98 47.06
CA PRO A 10 8.29 45.82 46.20
C PRO A 10 7.59 45.98 44.84
N PRO A 11 8.20 45.54 43.72
CA PRO A 11 7.59 45.61 42.39
C PRO A 11 6.47 44.56 42.21
N PRO A 12 5.45 44.85 41.39
CA PRO A 12 4.34 43.93 41.12
C PRO A 12 4.80 42.73 40.28
N LYS A 13 4.33 41.53 40.65
CA LYS A 13 4.53 40.27 39.93
C LYS A 13 3.83 40.34 38.57
N GLN A 14 4.59 40.47 37.49
CA GLN A 14 4.09 40.24 36.13
C GLN A 14 3.78 38.74 35.93
N PRO A 15 2.66 38.36 35.28
CA PRO A 15 2.44 36.99 34.85
C PRO A 15 3.48 36.59 33.77
N PRO A 16 3.84 35.30 33.65
CA PRO A 16 4.83 34.86 32.69
C PRO A 16 4.39 35.18 31.25
N PRO A 17 5.32 35.57 30.37
CA PRO A 17 5.00 35.87 28.98
C PRO A 17 4.41 34.64 28.30
N SER A 18 3.26 34.85 27.66
CA SER A 18 2.59 33.89 26.78
C SER A 18 3.63 33.29 25.83
N ARG A 19 3.81 31.97 25.92
CA ARG A 19 4.75 31.22 25.09
C ARG A 19 4.39 31.43 23.63
N ASN A 20 5.22 32.23 22.98
CA ASN A 20 5.50 32.30 21.56
C ASN A 20 4.48 31.58 20.66
N SER A 21 3.64 32.37 20.01
CA SER A 21 3.10 32.09 18.68
C SER A 21 4.26 31.98 17.69
N GLN A 22 5.01 30.88 17.74
CA GLN A 22 6.00 30.59 16.69
C GLN A 22 5.24 30.17 15.43
N PRO A 23 5.46 30.84 14.28
CA PRO A 23 4.96 30.35 13.02
C PRO A 23 5.60 28.98 12.76
N ALA A 24 4.75 28.00 12.45
CA ALA A 24 5.17 26.62 12.20
C ALA A 24 6.40 26.58 11.27
N PRO A 25 7.46 25.84 11.63
CA PRO A 25 8.64 25.74 10.78
C PRO A 25 8.21 25.13 9.44
N LYS A 26 8.61 25.79 8.35
CA LYS A 26 8.35 25.30 6.98
C LYS A 26 8.86 23.86 6.89
N PRO A 27 8.06 22.91 6.41
CA PRO A 27 8.45 21.51 6.40
C PRO A 27 9.68 21.35 5.51
N THR A 28 10.76 20.82 6.09
CA THR A 28 11.96 20.42 5.36
C THR A 28 11.61 19.27 4.40
N GLY A 29 12.42 19.00 3.37
CA GLY A 29 12.09 17.97 2.36
C GLY A 29 11.74 16.60 2.94
N LYS A 30 12.33 16.22 4.08
CA LYS A 30 11.98 14.99 4.83
C LYS A 30 10.58 15.04 5.46
N ALA A 31 10.17 16.20 5.99
CA ALA A 31 8.84 16.39 6.55
C ALA A 31 7.75 16.39 5.46
N GLN A 32 8.05 16.91 4.26
CA GLN A 32 7.15 16.82 3.11
C GLN A 32 6.96 15.38 2.63
N GLN A 33 8.03 14.60 2.50
CA GLN A 33 7.94 13.18 2.15
C GLN A 33 7.13 12.38 3.19
N GLN A 34 7.31 12.68 4.48
CA GLN A 34 6.53 12.06 5.55
C GLN A 34 5.04 12.40 5.44
N LEU A 35 4.71 13.65 5.14
CA LEU A 35 3.32 14.08 4.92
C LEU A 35 2.69 13.34 3.74
N GLU A 36 3.40 13.28 2.62
CA GLU A 36 2.94 12.58 1.43
C GLU A 36 2.70 11.10 1.72
N PHE A 37 3.59 10.44 2.46
CA PHE A 37 3.43 9.05 2.88
C PHE A 37 2.17 8.84 3.74
N LEU A 38 1.95 9.70 4.75
CA LEU A 38 0.78 9.60 5.63
C LEU A 38 -0.52 9.88 4.88
N GLU A 39 -0.53 10.85 3.97
CA GLU A 39 -1.68 11.16 3.13
C GLU A 39 -2.01 10.02 2.17
N LEU A 40 -1.00 9.46 1.50
CA LEU A 40 -1.13 8.29 0.65
C LEU A 40 -1.73 7.12 1.46
N ARG A 41 -1.22 6.91 2.68
CA ARG A 41 -1.72 5.81 3.51
C ARG A 41 -3.17 5.97 3.92
N ARG A 42 -3.56 7.16 4.34
CA ARG A 42 -4.96 7.47 4.68
C ARG A 42 -5.89 7.14 3.50
N ARG A 43 -5.50 7.52 2.28
CA ARG A 43 -6.27 7.23 1.06
C ARG A 43 -6.42 5.73 0.84
N GLN A 44 -5.33 4.96 1.01
CA GLN A 44 -5.36 3.51 0.86
C GLN A 44 -6.29 2.83 1.88
N LEU A 45 -6.24 3.22 3.16
CA LEU A 45 -7.14 2.68 4.19
C LEU A 45 -8.61 3.03 3.93
N ALA A 46 -8.89 4.25 3.47
CA ALA A 46 -10.24 4.65 3.08
C ALA A 46 -10.74 3.82 1.88
N GLN A 47 -9.88 3.58 0.88
CA GLN A 47 -10.22 2.76 -0.28
C GLN A 47 -10.47 1.30 0.12
N ALA A 48 -9.66 0.74 1.02
CA ALA A 48 -9.87 -0.58 1.59
C ALA A 48 -11.21 -0.67 2.35
N ALA A 49 -11.57 0.35 3.13
CA ALA A 49 -12.86 0.40 3.80
C ALA A 49 -14.04 0.43 2.83
N LEU A 50 -13.93 1.16 1.72
CA LEU A 50 -14.93 1.16 0.65
C LEU A 50 -15.08 -0.21 0.00
N ARG A 51 -13.98 -0.95 -0.20
CA ARG A 51 -14.00 -2.32 -0.72
C ARG A 51 -14.66 -3.29 0.26
N ALA A 52 -14.28 -3.27 1.53
CA ALA A 52 -14.90 -4.08 2.57
C ALA A 52 -16.42 -3.84 2.63
N LYS A 53 -16.85 -2.57 2.54
CA LYS A 53 -18.28 -2.21 2.45
C LYS A 53 -18.98 -2.83 1.24
N ARG A 54 -18.36 -2.85 0.05
CA ARG A 54 -18.92 -3.47 -1.16
C ARG A 54 -19.07 -4.98 -1.04
N ARG A 55 -18.24 -5.63 -0.23
CA ARG A 55 -18.29 -7.08 0.05
C ARG A 55 -19.22 -7.45 1.20
N ASN A 56 -20.02 -6.50 1.71
CA ASN A 56 -20.84 -6.64 2.91
C ASN A 56 -20.06 -6.91 4.21
N ASP A 57 -18.74 -6.69 4.22
CA ASP A 57 -17.95 -6.72 5.45
C ASP A 57 -17.97 -5.35 6.14
N LEU A 58 -19.01 -5.12 6.93
CA LEU A 58 -19.21 -3.87 7.66
C LEU A 58 -18.24 -3.71 8.84
N GLU A 59 -17.88 -4.81 9.51
CA GLU A 59 -16.98 -4.77 10.67
C GLU A 59 -15.54 -4.46 10.24
N GLY A 60 -15.07 -5.07 9.15
CA GLY A 60 -13.79 -4.73 8.52
C GLY A 60 -13.75 -3.28 8.03
N ALA A 61 -14.81 -2.81 7.38
CA ALA A 61 -14.91 -1.41 6.94
C ALA A 61 -14.81 -0.41 8.12
N LYS A 62 -15.49 -0.69 9.24
CA LYS A 62 -15.42 0.15 10.46
C LYS A 62 -14.02 0.18 11.07
N LEU A 63 -13.32 -0.97 11.11
CA LEU A 63 -11.96 -1.06 11.61
C LEU A 63 -10.98 -0.24 10.74
N LEU A 64 -11.09 -0.39 9.42
CA LEU A 64 -10.25 0.34 8.46
C LEU A 64 -10.46 1.86 8.53
N LEU A 65 -11.71 2.32 8.70
CA LEU A 65 -12.00 3.74 8.92
C LEU A 65 -11.44 4.27 10.24
N ARG A 66 -11.49 3.49 11.32
CA ARG A 66 -10.86 3.86 12.60
C ARG A 66 -9.35 4.03 12.45
N ARG A 67 -8.70 3.14 11.71
CA ARG A 67 -7.27 3.23 11.39
C ARG A 67 -6.96 4.48 10.53
N ALA A 68 -7.76 4.74 9.50
CA ALA A 68 -7.60 5.93 8.64
C ALA A 68 -7.70 7.24 9.44
N LYS A 69 -8.65 7.32 10.39
CA LYS A 69 -8.78 8.46 11.31
C LYS A 69 -7.59 8.61 12.25
N GLY A 70 -7.02 7.51 12.74
CA GLY A 70 -5.79 7.55 13.56
C GLY A 70 -4.61 8.20 12.84
N ILE A 71 -4.51 8.03 11.52
CA ILE A 71 -3.47 8.66 10.70
C ILE A 71 -3.69 10.17 10.54
N GLU A 72 -4.93 10.69 10.62
CA GLU A 72 -5.18 12.13 10.48
C GLU A 72 -4.52 12.95 11.60
N GLY A 73 -4.48 12.41 12.82
CA GLY A 73 -3.72 13.03 13.92
C GLY A 73 -2.22 13.11 13.62
N LEU A 74 -1.68 12.06 12.98
CA LEU A 74 -0.28 12.02 12.55
C LEU A 74 0.01 13.00 11.41
N ILE A 75 -0.91 13.17 10.46
CA ILE A 75 -0.79 14.19 9.40
C ILE A 75 -0.74 15.59 10.02
N GLY A 76 -1.59 15.86 11.01
CA GLY A 76 -1.57 17.13 11.75
C GLY A 76 -0.23 17.40 12.44
N ALA A 77 0.32 16.38 13.12
CA ALA A 77 1.63 16.48 13.78
C ALA A 77 2.78 16.67 12.77
N ALA A 78 2.76 15.94 11.65
CA ALA A 78 3.77 16.07 10.59
C ALA A 78 3.75 17.46 9.92
N ARG A 79 2.56 18.09 9.80
CA ARG A 79 2.44 19.47 9.30
C ARG A 79 3.11 20.49 10.22
N GLY A 80 3.16 20.21 11.52
CA GLY A 80 3.89 20.99 12.51
C GLY A 80 5.41 20.78 12.49
N GLY A 81 5.93 19.93 11.61
CA GLY A 81 7.35 19.62 11.51
C GLY A 81 7.85 18.59 12.54
N LEU A 82 6.94 17.90 13.24
CA LEU A 82 7.30 16.88 14.20
C LEU A 82 7.59 15.55 13.48
N PRO A 83 8.72 14.87 13.77
CA PRO A 83 9.01 13.57 13.17
C PRO A 83 7.97 12.55 13.64
N VAL A 84 7.20 12.02 12.70
CA VAL A 84 6.19 10.99 12.93
C VAL A 84 6.82 9.63 12.74
N ASP A 85 6.62 8.74 13.71
CA ASP A 85 7.07 7.35 13.61
C ASP A 85 6.28 6.59 12.53
N ILE A 86 7.00 6.16 11.50
CA ILE A 86 6.47 5.46 10.33
C ILE A 86 6.05 4.03 10.70
N ALA A 87 6.62 3.45 11.76
CA ALA A 87 6.28 2.10 12.23
C ALA A 87 4.89 2.01 12.86
N GLN A 88 4.32 3.15 13.30
CA GLN A 88 2.96 3.23 13.85
C GLN A 88 1.89 3.23 12.76
N VAL A 89 2.29 3.30 11.48
CA VAL A 89 1.37 3.37 10.36
C VAL A 89 0.99 1.95 9.93
N PRO A 90 -0.22 1.47 10.28
CA PRO A 90 -0.57 0.08 10.03
C PRO A 90 -0.50 -0.23 8.54
N GLU A 91 -0.03 -1.45 8.24
CA GLU A 91 -0.11 -1.99 6.90
C GLU A 91 -1.55 -2.00 6.40
N VAL A 92 -1.77 -1.34 5.24
CA VAL A 92 -3.06 -1.48 4.56
C VAL A 92 -3.14 -2.95 4.23
N PRO A 93 -4.17 -3.66 4.72
CA PRO A 93 -4.32 -5.05 4.38
C PRO A 93 -4.33 -5.15 2.86
N LEU A 94 -3.32 -5.81 2.31
CA LEU A 94 -3.33 -6.26 0.94
C LEU A 94 -4.44 -7.30 0.89
N ASP A 95 -5.61 -6.84 0.49
CA ASP A 95 -6.71 -7.73 0.15
C ASP A 95 -6.20 -8.63 -0.97
N GLY A 96 -6.39 -9.95 -0.90
CA GLY A 96 -5.94 -10.91 -1.92
C GLY A 96 -6.44 -10.59 -3.34
N ALA A 97 -7.39 -9.67 -3.46
CA ALA A 97 -7.87 -9.11 -4.73
C ALA A 97 -6.94 -8.09 -5.41
N GLU A 98 -5.86 -7.63 -4.76
CA GLU A 98 -4.80 -6.89 -5.46
C GLU A 98 -3.91 -7.85 -6.27
N PHE A 99 -3.90 -9.14 -5.89
CA PHE A 99 -3.29 -10.24 -6.64
C PHE A 99 -4.29 -11.04 -7.48
N GLU A 100 -5.59 -10.75 -7.39
CA GLU A 100 -6.50 -11.14 -8.45
C GLU A 100 -6.08 -10.33 -9.67
N LEU A 101 -5.42 -11.01 -10.61
CA LEU A 101 -5.48 -10.66 -12.03
C LEU A 101 -6.95 -10.30 -12.28
N GLY A 102 -7.27 -9.00 -12.32
CA GLY A 102 -8.65 -8.53 -12.49
C GLY A 102 -9.26 -9.26 -13.70
N PRO A 103 -10.60 -9.42 -13.78
CA PRO A 103 -11.23 -10.15 -14.88
C PRO A 103 -10.58 -9.68 -16.16
N GLY A 104 -9.78 -10.57 -16.76
CA GLY A 104 -8.67 -10.13 -17.57
C GLY A 104 -9.15 -9.06 -18.54
N GLN A 105 -8.54 -7.88 -18.52
CA GLN A 105 -8.37 -7.16 -19.78
C GLN A 105 -7.45 -8.01 -20.65
N GLY A 106 -7.89 -9.22 -20.98
CA GLY A 106 -7.36 -10.02 -22.02
C GLY A 106 -7.62 -9.18 -23.24
N ARG A 107 -6.57 -8.53 -23.73
CA ARG A 107 -6.51 -8.11 -25.12
C ARG A 107 -7.08 -9.31 -25.90
N PRO A 108 -8.22 -9.15 -26.60
CA PRO A 108 -8.80 -10.25 -27.35
C PRO A 108 -7.69 -10.85 -28.19
N LEU A 109 -7.39 -12.12 -27.95
CA LEU A 109 -6.32 -12.80 -28.68
C LEU A 109 -6.70 -12.66 -30.16
N PRO A 110 -5.84 -12.07 -31.02
CA PRO A 110 -6.17 -11.93 -32.42
C PRO A 110 -6.59 -13.29 -32.99
N PRO A 111 -7.64 -13.35 -33.82
CA PRO A 111 -8.18 -14.62 -34.30
C PRO A 111 -7.11 -15.47 -35.00
N GLU A 112 -6.14 -14.82 -35.64
CA GLU A 112 -5.01 -15.47 -36.27
C GLU A 112 -4.07 -16.16 -35.26
N ALA A 113 -3.82 -15.52 -34.11
CA ALA A 113 -3.00 -16.10 -33.05
C ALA A 113 -3.72 -17.29 -32.37
N ALA A 114 -5.04 -17.19 -32.18
CA ALA A 114 -5.85 -18.30 -31.69
C ALA A 114 -5.81 -19.50 -32.65
N LYS A 115 -5.95 -19.24 -33.95
CA LYS A 115 -5.86 -20.27 -35.00
C LYS A 115 -4.47 -20.91 -35.07
N ALA A 116 -3.40 -20.12 -34.99
CA ALA A 116 -2.03 -20.61 -34.97
C ALA A 116 -1.78 -21.53 -33.76
N PHE A 117 -2.27 -21.14 -32.58
CA PHE A 117 -2.18 -21.95 -31.37
C PHE A 117 -2.90 -23.29 -31.52
N LEU A 118 -4.12 -23.29 -32.05
CA LEU A 118 -4.89 -24.52 -32.27
C LEU A 118 -4.22 -25.46 -33.28
N GLN A 119 -3.65 -24.92 -34.36
CA GLN A 119 -2.90 -25.70 -35.34
C GLN A 119 -1.66 -26.33 -34.72
N LEU A 120 -0.87 -25.55 -33.97
CA LEU A 120 0.31 -26.06 -33.28
C LEU A 120 -0.06 -27.15 -32.27
N ALA A 121 -1.11 -26.94 -31.48
CA ALA A 121 -1.61 -27.94 -30.53
C ALA A 121 -2.08 -29.22 -31.23
N GLY A 122 -2.64 -29.13 -32.44
CA GLY A 122 -2.98 -30.28 -33.28
C GLY A 122 -1.74 -31.03 -33.77
N ALA A 123 -0.75 -30.30 -34.30
CA ALA A 123 0.50 -30.88 -34.79
C ALA A 123 1.27 -31.61 -33.69
N LEU A 124 1.37 -31.02 -32.50
CA LEU A 124 2.04 -31.62 -31.34
C LEU A 124 1.36 -32.92 -30.89
N ARG A 125 0.02 -32.94 -30.83
CA ARG A 125 -0.73 -34.16 -30.51
C ARG A 125 -0.49 -35.26 -31.55
N LYS A 126 -0.48 -34.90 -32.83
CA LYS A 126 -0.19 -35.85 -33.91
C LYS A 126 1.23 -36.40 -33.79
N GLN A 127 2.23 -35.54 -33.58
CA GLN A 127 3.62 -35.97 -33.38
C GLN A 127 3.75 -36.91 -32.19
N HIS A 128 3.13 -36.55 -31.05
CA HIS A 128 3.13 -37.41 -29.87
C HIS A 128 2.52 -38.79 -30.17
N GLN A 129 1.38 -38.84 -30.86
CA GLN A 129 0.75 -40.09 -31.27
C GLN A 129 1.65 -40.91 -32.19
N MET A 130 2.32 -40.27 -33.15
CA MET A 130 3.27 -40.94 -34.04
C MET A 130 4.43 -41.54 -33.26
N CYS A 131 5.03 -40.79 -32.34
CA CYS A 131 6.12 -41.28 -31.49
C CYS A 131 5.67 -42.48 -30.64
N LEU A 132 4.48 -42.44 -30.05
CA LEU A 132 3.93 -43.57 -29.28
C LEU A 132 3.70 -44.80 -30.16
N THR A 133 3.10 -44.61 -31.34
CA THR A 133 2.83 -45.71 -32.26
C THR A 133 4.13 -46.34 -32.76
N TYR A 134 5.09 -45.53 -33.19
CA TYR A 134 6.38 -46.01 -33.66
C TYR A 134 7.18 -46.69 -32.55
N SER A 135 7.23 -46.11 -31.35
CA SER A 135 7.88 -46.77 -30.20
C SER A 135 7.30 -48.16 -29.93
N ARG A 136 5.97 -48.32 -29.99
CA ARG A 136 5.32 -49.63 -29.82
C ARG A 136 5.63 -50.60 -30.96
N GLN A 137 5.62 -50.12 -32.21
CA GLN A 137 5.94 -50.94 -33.38
C GLN A 137 7.39 -51.42 -33.36
N PHE A 138 8.34 -50.54 -33.06
CA PHE A 138 9.76 -50.90 -32.94
C PHE A 138 10.02 -51.81 -31.74
N ALA A 139 9.32 -51.63 -30.62
CA ALA A 139 9.41 -52.54 -29.48
C ALA A 139 8.93 -53.96 -29.84
N GLN A 140 7.89 -54.10 -30.66
CA GLN A 140 7.42 -55.41 -31.12
C GLN A 140 8.38 -56.05 -32.13
N LEU A 141 8.92 -55.28 -33.08
CA LEU A 141 9.86 -55.77 -34.09
C LEU A 141 11.24 -56.16 -33.50
N GLY A 142 11.68 -55.49 -32.43
CA GLY A 142 12.87 -55.88 -31.68
C GLY A 142 12.69 -57.12 -30.80
N ASN A 143 11.46 -57.59 -30.62
CA ASN A 143 11.10 -58.76 -29.81
C ASN A 143 10.92 -60.05 -30.64
N ILE A 144 11.17 -60.01 -31.96
CA ILE A 144 11.02 -61.16 -32.89
C ILE A 144 12.37 -61.81 -33.24
N SER A 145 13.41 -61.52 -32.47
CA SER A 145 14.72 -62.16 -32.61
C SER A 145 14.96 -63.13 -31.46
N GLU A 146 14.31 -64.30 -31.51
CA GLU A 146 14.81 -65.54 -30.90
C GLU A 146 14.44 -66.73 -31.79
#